data_AF-A0AAV3U983-F1
#
_entry.id   AF-A0AAV3U983-F1
#
_cell.length_a   1.000
_cell.length_b   1.000
_cell.length_c   1.000
_cell.angle_alpha   90.00
_cell.angle_beta   90.00
_cell.angle_gamma   90.00
#
_symmetry.space_group_name_H-M   'P 1'
#
loop_
_entity.id
_entity.type
_entity.pdbx_description
1 polymer ?
#
loop_
_entity_poly.entity_id
_entity_poly.type
_entity_poly.pdbx_seq_one_letter_code
_entity_poly.pdbx_strand_id
1 'polypeptide(L)' 'MKNLIKCSNNSFQLPEGCSIAIISESGDIVAQGEETEKMIFDSVVEETISILKKGVKKHSFQKARR' A
#
# COMPACT_ATOMS: atom_id res chain seq x y z
N MET A 1 4.86 11.56 -23.96
CA MET A 1 4.85 10.10 -23.82
C MET A 1 4.26 9.78 -22.44
N LYS A 2 3.12 9.09 -22.34
CA LYS A 2 2.59 8.58 -21.06
C LYS A 2 2.39 7.08 -21.22
N ASN A 3 3.40 6.31 -20.86
CA ASN A 3 3.30 4.85 -20.79
C ASN A 3 2.77 4.51 -19.39
N LEU A 4 1.45 4.53 -19.23
CA LEU A 4 0.83 3.93 -18.06
C LEU A 4 0.87 2.41 -18.27
N ILE A 5 1.63 1.69 -17.45
CA ILE A 5 1.75 0.24 -17.59
C ILE A 5 0.49 -0.40 -16.98
N LYS A 6 -0.38 -0.95 -17.84
CA LYS A 6 -1.52 -1.76 -17.40
C LYS A 6 -1.08 -3.21 -17.28
N CYS A 7 -0.94 -3.70 -16.05
CA CYS A 7 -0.71 -5.13 -15.80
C CYS A 7 -2.05 -5.88 -15.73
N SER A 8 -2.13 -7.00 -16.45
CA SER A 8 -3.30 -7.90 -16.49
C SER A 8 -3.42 -8.78 -15.24
N ASN A 9 -2.39 -8.78 -14.41
CA ASN A 9 -2.33 -9.53 -13.16
C ASN A 9 -2.45 -8.49 -12.05
N ASN A 10 -3.13 -8.81 -10.94
CA ASN A 10 -3.22 -7.94 -9.76
C ASN A 10 -1.87 -7.74 -9.04
N SER A 11 -0.76 -7.95 -9.74
CA SER A 11 0.61 -7.75 -9.30
C SER A 11 1.37 -7.01 -10.41
N PHE A 12 2.19 -6.07 -9.98
CA PHE A 12 3.18 -5.39 -10.82
C PHE A 12 4.56 -5.78 -10.32
N GLN A 13 5.40 -6.31 -11.22
CA GLN A 13 6.81 -6.53 -10.96
C GLN A 13 7.60 -5.44 -11.67
N LEU A 14 8.35 -4.66 -10.90
CA LEU A 14 9.30 -3.70 -11.44
C LEU A 14 10.42 -4.46 -12.17
N PRO A 15 10.81 -4.03 -13.39
CA PRO A 15 11.99 -4.56 -14.06
C PRO A 15 13.24 -4.39 -13.19
N GLU A 16 14.21 -5.30 -13.32
CA GLU A 16 15.48 -5.20 -12.61
C GLU A 16 16.17 -3.85 -12.89
N GLY A 17 16.71 -3.23 -11.84
CA GLY A 17 17.36 -1.92 -11.92
C GLY A 17 16.40 -0.71 -11.92
N CYS A 18 15.08 -0.93 -11.89
CA CYS A 18 14.10 0.14 -11.69
C CYS A 18 13.72 0.27 -10.21
N SER A 19 13.47 1.49 -9.75
CA SER A 19 13.00 1.78 -8.39
C SER A 19 11.84 2.77 -8.38
N ILE A 20 11.07 2.75 -7.29
CA ILE A 20 9.97 3.70 -7.08
C ILE A 20 10.53 5.07 -6.71
N ALA A 21 9.93 6.12 -7.26
CA ALA A 21 10.23 7.51 -6.93
C ALA A 21 8.95 8.28 -6.59
N ILE A 22 9.06 9.20 -5.64
CA ILE A 22 8.03 10.20 -5.33
C ILE A 22 8.38 11.46 -6.10
N ILE A 23 7.42 11.98 -6.86
CA ILE A 23 7.58 13.18 -7.69
C ILE A 23 6.70 14.27 -7.09
N SER A 24 7.27 15.46 -6.89
CA SER A 24 6.53 16.63 -6.44
C SER A 24 5.57 17.14 -7.52
N GLU A 25 4.68 18.06 -7.14
CA GLU A 25 3.82 18.76 -8.10
C GLU A 25 4.61 19.61 -9.11
N SER A 26 5.83 20.04 -8.77
CA SER A 26 6.75 20.74 -9.67
C SER A 26 7.45 19.81 -10.67
N GLY A 27 7.35 18.50 -10.49
CA GLY A 27 8.00 17.49 -11.35
C GLY A 27 9.38 17.05 -10.87
N ASP A 28 9.82 17.50 -9.69
CA ASP A 28 11.11 17.12 -9.11
C ASP A 28 11.02 15.78 -8.38
N ILE A 29 12.08 14.98 -8.44
CA ILE A 29 12.18 13.76 -7.64
C ILE A 29 12.50 14.15 -6.20
N VAL A 30 11.58 13.89 -5.27
CA VAL A 30 11.74 14.22 -3.85
C VAL A 30 12.27 13.04 -3.03
N ALA A 31 12.06 11.81 -3.49
CA ALA A 31 12.56 10.59 -2.87
C ALA A 31 12.59 9.45 -3.90
N GLN A 32 13.57 8.54 -3.81
CA GLN A 32 13.69 7.37 -4.69
C GLN A 32 14.41 6.22 -3.98
N GLY A 33 14.10 4.98 -4.38
CA GLY A 33 14.87 3.79 -4.01
C GLY A 33 14.28 3.00 -2.84
N GLU A 34 15.05 2.05 -2.32
CA GLU A 34 14.60 1.03 -1.35
C GLU A 34 13.97 1.64 -0.10
N GLU A 35 14.52 2.74 0.42
CA GLU A 35 13.96 3.42 1.59
C GLU A 35 12.58 4.03 1.31
N THR A 36 12.39 4.58 0.10
CA THR A 36 11.10 5.14 -0.35
C THR A 36 10.07 4.03 -0.54
N GLU A 37 10.49 2.91 -1.13
CA GLU A 37 9.66 1.73 -1.32
C GLU A 37 9.17 1.16 0.00
N LYS A 38 10.06 1.05 0.99
CA LYS A 38 9.74 0.61 2.34
C LYS A 38 8.76 1.55 3.03
N MET A 39 8.99 2.86 2.96
CA MET A 39 8.09 3.86 3.56
C MET A 39 6.66 3.76 2.99
N ILE A 40 6.53 3.61 1.67
CA ILE A 40 5.22 3.44 1.01
C ILE A 40 4.57 2.13 1.46
N PHE A 41 5.33 1.03 1.48
CA PHE A 41 4.82 -0.27 1.86
C PHE A 41 4.34 -0.31 3.31
N ASP A 42 5.15 0.18 4.25
CA ASP A 42 4.82 0.25 5.67
C ASP A 42 3.54 1.07 5.89
N SER A 43 3.41 2.22 5.22
CA SER A 43 2.21 3.07 5.30
C SER A 43 0.94 2.34 4.82
N VAL A 44 1.01 1.64 3.68
CA VAL A 44 -0.15 0.91 3.13
C VAL A 44 -0.55 -0.27 4.03
N VAL A 45 0.44 -0.97 4.60
CA VAL A 45 0.21 -2.09 5.52
C VAL A 45 -0.44 -1.59 6.81
N GLU A 46 0.05 -0.50 7.40
CA GLU A 46 -0.54 0.09 8.60
C GLU A 46 -2.00 0.51 8.39
N GLU A 47 -2.29 1.16 7.26
CA GLU A 47 -3.66 1.56 6.90
C GLU A 47 -4.58 0.34 6.76
N THR A 48 -4.11 -0.71 6.09
CA THR A 48 -4.85 -1.97 5.93
C THR A 48 -5.14 -2.65 7.28
N ILE A 49 -4.12 -2.75 8.15
CA ILE A 49 -4.27 -3.30 9.50
C ILE A 49 -5.24 -2.47 10.34
N SER A 50 -5.21 -1.14 10.21
CA SER A 50 -6.13 -0.24 10.89
C SER A 50 -7.59 -0.50 10.49
N ILE A 51 -7.86 -0.69 9.19
CA ILE A 51 -9.19 -1.05 8.67
C ILE A 51 -9.64 -2.41 9.24
N LEU A 52 -8.77 -3.42 9.20
CA LEU A 52 -9.09 -4.75 9.73
C LEU A 52 -9.40 -4.70 11.24
N LYS A 53 -8.62 -3.95 12.03
CA LYS A 53 -8.86 -3.77 13.47
C LYS A 53 -10.19 -3.07 13.77
N LYS A 54 -10.63 -2.13 12.92
CA LYS A 54 -11.95 -1.49 13.05
C LYS A 54 -13.09 -2.48 12.80
N GLY A 55 -12.92 -3.43 11.88
CA GLY A 55 -13.90 -4.48 11.59
C GLY A 55 -14.10 -5.52 12.71
N VAL A 56 -13.12 -5.69 13.62
CA VAL A 56 -13.20 -6.69 14.71
C VAL A 56 -14.01 -6.20 15.93
N LYS A 57 -14.41 -4.92 16.00
CA LYS A 57 -15.29 -4.43 17.07
C LYS A 57 -16.77 -4.59 16.72
N LYS A 58 -17.35 -5.73 17.15
CA LYS A 58 -18.71 -5.94 17.72
C LYS A 58 -19.35 -7.25 17.25
N HIS A 59 -18.87 -8.38 17.78
CA HIS A 59 -19.78 -9.48 18.12
C HIS A 59 -19.53 -9.85 19.58
N SER A 60 -20.18 -9.13 20.49
CA SER A 60 -20.40 -9.66 21.84
C SER A 60 -21.27 -10.89 21.68
N PHE A 61 -20.68 -12.08 21.80
CA PHE A 61 -21.44 -13.32 21.90
C PHE A 61 -22.36 -13.19 23.12
N GLN A 62 -23.65 -12.95 22.88
CA GLN A 62 -24.69 -13.19 23.87
C GLN A 62 -24.65 -14.68 24.18
N LYS A 63 -24.05 -15.03 25.31
CA LYS A 63 -24.02 -16.37 25.86
C LYS A 63 -25.48 -16.81 26.03
N ALA A 64 -25.96 -17.71 25.17
CA ALA A 64 -27.28 -18.29 25.29
C ALA A 64 -27.38 -18.99 26.66
N ARG A 65 -28.29 -18.49 27.51
CA ARG A 65 -28.60 -19.02 28.84
C ARG A 65 -29.37 -20.32 28.64
N ARG A 66 -28.82 -21.45 29.09
CA ARG A 66 -29.54 -22.70 29.36
C ARG A 66 -29.31 -23.05 30.83
#